data_AF-A0A3B8W6B8-F1
#
_entry.id   AF-A0A3B8W6B8-F1
#
_cell.length_a   1.000
_cell.length_b   1.000
_cell.length_c   1.000
_cell.angle_alpha   90.00
_cell.angle_beta   90.00
_cell.angle_gamma   90.00
#
_symmetry.space_group_name_H-M   'P 1'
#
loop_
_entity.id
_entity.type
_entity.pdbx_description
1 polymer ?
#
loop_
_entity_poly.entity_id
_entity_poly.type
_entity_poly.pdbx_seq_one_letter_code
_entity_poly.pdbx_strand_id
1 'polypeptide(L)' 'DGKTGETQRNVARYTFRNLPAGDYQLRVLIDSNGNGRWDPGSFIKRENTERVIYYYNLNGKTTFPIRAAWEVGPFVISF' A
#
# COMPACT_ATOMS: atom_id res chain seq x y z
N ASP A 1 7.77 -13.24 -0.33
CA ASP A 1 8.59 -12.05 -0.05
C ASP A 1 8.58 -11.08 -1.23
N GLY A 2 7.55 -10.23 -1.30
CA GLY A 2 7.49 -9.15 -2.27
C GLY A 2 8.35 -7.99 -1.78
N LYS A 3 9.29 -7.52 -2.61
CA LYS A 3 10.10 -6.33 -2.28
C LYS A 3 9.18 -5.10 -2.25
N THR A 4 9.24 -4.31 -1.17
CA THR A 4 8.58 -3.00 -1.12
C THR A 4 9.22 -2.11 -2.18
N GLY A 5 8.44 -1.69 -3.17
CA GLY A 5 8.93 -0.83 -4.25
C GLY A 5 9.23 0.59 -3.77
N GLU A 6 8.23 1.27 -3.24
CA GLU A 6 8.33 2.64 -2.71
C GLU A 6 7.31 2.86 -1.58
N THR A 7 7.53 3.85 -0.71
CA THR A 7 6.61 4.20 0.39
C THR A 7 6.58 5.70 0.57
N GLN A 8 5.39 6.25 0.84
CA GLN A 8 5.21 7.64 1.21
C GLN A 8 4.39 7.76 2.48
N ARG A 9 4.59 8.84 3.24
CA ARG A 9 3.99 9.05 4.57
C ARG A 9 3.15 10.31 4.60
N ASN A 10 1.93 10.19 5.11
CA ASN A 10 1.04 11.30 5.42
C ASN A 10 0.84 12.32 4.26
N VAL A 11 0.65 11.81 3.04
CA VAL A 11 0.38 12.62 1.84
C VAL A 11 -1.03 12.31 1.32
N ALA A 12 -1.83 13.35 1.08
CA ALA A 12 -3.20 13.21 0.60
C ALA A 12 -3.28 12.74 -0.86
N ARG A 13 -2.29 13.13 -1.69
CA ARG A 13 -2.18 12.71 -3.09
C ARG A 13 -0.71 12.51 -3.43
N TYR A 14 -0.41 11.39 -4.06
CA TYR A 14 0.94 11.06 -4.50
C TYR A 14 0.93 10.30 -5.81
N THR A 15 1.94 10.53 -6.64
CA THR A 15 2.17 9.81 -7.90
C THR A 15 3.52 9.14 -7.84
N PHE A 16 3.55 7.81 -7.88
CA PHE A 16 4.77 7.05 -8.09
C PHE A 16 5.22 7.23 -9.54
N ARG A 17 6.47 7.63 -9.76
CA ARG A 17 7.02 7.93 -11.10
C ARG A 17 8.12 6.93 -11.44
N ASN A 18 8.25 6.63 -12.73
CA ASN A 18 9.33 5.78 -13.26
C ASN A 18 9.40 4.38 -12.63
N LEU A 19 8.23 3.82 -12.28
CA LEU A 19 8.13 2.45 -11.80
C LEU A 19 8.54 1.47 -12.91
N PRO A 20 9.39 0.46 -12.62
CA PRO A 20 9.66 -0.63 -13.54
C PRO A 20 8.38 -1.36 -13.97
N ALA A 21 8.34 -1.92 -15.17
CA ALA A 21 7.21 -2.76 -15.56
C ALA A 21 7.12 -4.01 -14.66
N GLY A 22 5.91 -4.38 -14.24
CA GLY A 22 5.67 -5.51 -13.36
C GLY A 22 4.27 -5.52 -12.76
N ASP A 23 3.98 -6.52 -11.92
CA ASP A 23 2.74 -6.60 -11.16
C ASP A 23 2.89 -5.91 -9.81
N TYR A 24 1.99 -4.99 -9.51
CA TYR A 24 2.03 -4.18 -8.30
C TYR A 24 0.82 -4.45 -7.40
N GLN A 25 1.02 -4.24 -6.11
CA GLN A 25 -0.02 -4.11 -5.11
C GLN A 25 0.10 -2.75 -4.43
N LEU A 26 -1.04 -2.10 -4.17
CA LEU A 26 -1.09 -0.85 -3.44
C LEU A 26 -1.81 -1.07 -2.10
N ARG A 27 -1.21 -0.59 -1.02
CA ARG A 27 -1.77 -0.66 0.34
C ARG A 27 -1.45 0.58 1.16
N VAL A 28 -2.34 0.91 2.08
CA VAL A 28 -2.16 1.95 3.10
C VAL A 28 -1.96 1.26 4.45
N LEU A 29 -0.93 1.67 5.17
CA LEU A 29 -0.61 1.18 6.52
C LEU A 29 -1.03 2.25 7.52
N ILE A 30 -1.87 1.89 8.49
CA ILE A 30 -2.34 2.81 9.53
C ILE A 30 -1.48 2.64 10.77
N ASP A 31 -0.52 3.55 10.93
CA ASP A 31 0.30 3.69 12.13
C ASP A 31 -0.58 4.22 13.27
N SER A 32 -1.05 3.30 14.11
CA SER A 32 -2.05 3.58 15.13
C SER A 32 -1.40 4.02 16.44
N ASN A 33 -0.11 3.74 16.62
CA ASN A 33 0.65 4.09 17.81
C ASN A 33 1.63 5.27 17.59
N GLY A 34 1.74 5.77 16.36
CA GLY A 34 2.48 6.98 15.99
C GLY A 34 4.00 6.80 15.94
N ASN A 35 4.51 5.56 15.85
CA ASN A 35 5.94 5.29 15.96
C ASN A 35 6.68 5.26 14.61
N GLY A 36 5.96 5.49 13.52
CA GLY A 36 6.49 5.54 12.17
C GLY A 36 6.85 4.16 11.59
N ARG A 37 6.37 3.05 12.11
CA ARG A 37 6.50 1.74 11.46
C ARG A 37 5.16 1.02 11.49
N TRP A 38 4.98 0.07 10.59
CA TRP A 38 3.87 -0.85 10.70
C TRP A 38 4.25 -1.95 11.71
N ASP A 39 3.48 -2.08 12.78
CA ASP A 39 3.71 -3.12 13.79
C ASP A 39 2.76 -4.32 13.62
N PRO A 40 3.30 -5.55 13.62
CA PRO A 40 2.48 -6.73 13.77
C PRO A 40 1.89 -6.80 15.18
N GLY A 41 0.74 -7.47 15.32
CA GLY A 41 0.14 -7.71 16.62
C GLY A 41 1.07 -8.53 17.53
N SER A 42 0.94 -8.31 18.84
CA SER A 42 1.73 -9.00 19.85
C SER A 42 0.81 -9.67 20.87
N PHE A 43 0.85 -11.00 20.92
CA PHE A 43 0.11 -11.75 21.95
C PHE A 43 0.61 -11.45 23.36
N ILE A 44 1.94 -11.29 23.53
CA ILE A 44 2.57 -11.00 24.83
C ILE A 44 2.12 -9.63 25.35
N LYS A 45 2.07 -8.63 24.46
CA LYS A 45 1.65 -7.26 24.82
C LYS A 45 0.14 -7.04 24.72
N ARG A 46 -0.63 -8.04 24.27
CA ARG A 46 -2.08 -7.94 23.97
C ARG A 46 -2.40 -6.80 23.00
N GLU A 47 -1.53 -6.60 22.02
CA GLU A 47 -1.66 -5.56 21.00
C GLU A 47 -2.20 -6.18 19.70
N ASN A 48 -3.20 -5.52 19.12
CA ASN A 48 -3.70 -5.89 17.80
C ASN A 48 -2.74 -5.43 16.70
N THR A 49 -2.74 -6.15 15.59
CA THR A 49 -2.00 -5.77 14.39
C THR A 49 -2.50 -4.44 13.84
N GLU A 50 -1.58 -3.57 13.44
CA GLU A 50 -1.94 -2.31 12.79
C GLU A 50 -2.65 -2.53 11.46
N ARG A 51 -3.66 -1.69 11.19
CA ARG A 51 -4.57 -1.89 10.06
C ARG A 51 -3.84 -1.71 8.73
N VAL A 52 -4.12 -2.62 7.80
CA VAL A 52 -3.70 -2.54 6.39
C VAL A 52 -4.94 -2.42 5.51
N ILE A 53 -4.97 -1.41 4.65
CA ILE A 53 -6.04 -1.22 3.67
C ILE A 53 -5.46 -1.49 2.29
N TYR A 54 -6.00 -2.47 1.58
CA TYR A 54 -5.57 -2.80 0.22
C TYR A 54 -6.43 -2.07 -0.81
N TYR A 55 -5.82 -1.64 -1.90
CA TYR A 55 -6.54 -1.29 -3.11
C TYR A 55 -7.02 -2.58 -3.80
N TYR A 56 -8.29 -2.59 -4.20
CA TYR A 56 -8.87 -3.64 -5.03
C TYR A 56 -9.26 -3.05 -6.38
N ASN A 57 -8.83 -3.68 -7.47
CA ASN A 57 -9.27 -3.29 -8.81
C ASN A 57 -10.73 -3.72 -9.06
N LEU A 58 -11.28 -3.32 -10.21
CA LEU A 58 -12.66 -3.63 -10.61
C LEU A 58 -12.99 -5.13 -10.65
N ASN A 59 -11.97 -5.99 -10.75
CA ASN A 59 -12.12 -7.44 -10.75
C ASN A 59 -11.95 -8.06 -9.35
N GLY A 60 -11.91 -7.24 -8.30
CA GLY A 60 -11.74 -7.69 -6.91
C GLY A 60 -10.33 -8.23 -6.60
N LYS A 61 -9.32 -7.95 -7.44
CA LYS A 61 -7.94 -8.37 -7.20
C LYS A 61 -7.11 -7.23 -6.60
N THR A 62 -6.19 -7.58 -5.70
CA THR A 62 -5.24 -6.64 -5.09
C THR A 62 -4.01 -6.37 -5.95
N THR A 63 -3.78 -7.20 -6.97
CA THR A 63 -2.68 -7.08 -7.93
C THR A 63 -3.16 -6.47 -9.24
N PHE A 64 -2.31 -5.66 -9.86
CA PHE A 64 -2.54 -5.13 -11.21
C PHE A 64 -1.22 -4.90 -11.96
N PRO A 65 -1.19 -5.11 -13.29
CA PRO A 65 0.01 -4.93 -14.08
C PRO A 65 0.26 -3.45 -14.38
N ILE A 66 1.51 -3.01 -14.27
CA ILE A 66 2.02 -1.76 -14.83
C ILE A 66 3.01 -2.13 -15.94
N ARG A 67 2.77 -1.63 -17.15
CA ARG A 67 3.65 -1.86 -18.31
C ARG A 67 4.54 -0.65 -18.55
N ALA A 68 5.63 -0.86 -19.30
CA ALA A 68 6.52 0.23 -19.69
C ALA A 68 5.73 1.31 -20.44
N ALA A 69 6.02 2.57 -20.12
CA ALA A 69 5.38 3.76 -20.69
C ALA A 69 3.87 3.92 -20.41
N TRP A 70 3.30 3.23 -19.41
CA TRP A 70 1.91 3.45 -18.97
C TRP A 70 1.84 4.44 -17.79
N GLU A 71 0.89 5.36 -17.86
CA GLU A 71 0.35 6.06 -16.69
C GLU A 71 -0.94 5.36 -16.27
N VAL A 72 -1.08 5.03 -14.99
CA VAL A 72 -2.26 4.33 -14.46
C VAL A 72 -2.82 5.10 -13.27
N GLY A 73 -4.13 5.38 -13.31
CA GLY A 73 -4.85 6.12 -12.28
C GLY A 73 -5.83 7.16 -12.85
N PRO A 74 -6.43 8.02 -12.00
CA PRO A 74 -6.25 8.08 -10.55
C PRO A 74 -6.83 6.85 -9.85
N PHE A 75 -6.09 6.30 -8.90
CA PHE A 75 -6.62 5.31 -7.96
C PHE A 75 -7.15 6.04 -6.72
N VAL A 76 -8.43 5.88 -6.44
CA VAL A 76 -9.06 6.45 -5.24
C VAL A 76 -9.17 5.35 -4.20
N ILE A 77 -8.54 5.55 -3.05
CA ILE A 77 -8.71 4.71 -1.86
C ILE A 77 -9.57 5.49 -0.89
N SER A 78 -10.80 5.02 -0.68
CA SER A 78 -11.71 5.54 0.35
C SER A 78 -11.68 4.61 1.55
N PHE A 79 -11.72 5.16 2.77
CA PHE A 79 -11.67 4.42 4.03
C PHE A 79 -12.62 4.99 5.08
#